data_AF-A0A034VP12-F1
#
_entry.id   AF-A0A034VP12-F1
#
_cell.length_a   1.000
_cell.length_b   1.000
_cell.length_c   1.000
_cell.angle_alpha   90.00
_cell.angle_beta   90.00
_cell.angle_gamma   90.00
#
_symmetry.space_group_name_H-M   'P 1'
#
loop_
_entity.id
_entity.type
_entity.pdbx_description
1 polymer ?
#
loop_
_entity_poly.entity_id
_entity_poly.type
_entity_poly.pdbx_seq_one_letter_code
_entity_poly.pdbx_strand_id
1 'polypeptide(L)'
;LVSEKVHKLQQLAFFKLVFPSYKESSENMTSRFYKFGVTALSACIGSIAATWVCTDRNTSAYVVHNEIVRPPKRKRTLPPRPDQMKSLQSGEEYDVLIIGGGATGAGCALDAVTRGLKTALVEADDFASGTSSRSTKLIHGGVRYLQKAILGLDFEQYRMVKEALQERASMLESAPHLAHPLPIMLPVYHLPAHNFSTSAFKLTFKGWSVHNKNRRG
;
A
#
# COMPACT_ATOMS: atom_id res chain seq x y z
N LEU A 1 18.91 5.40 38.56
CA LEU A 1 17.95 5.90 39.58
C LEU A 1 16.92 6.93 39.08
N VAL A 2 16.93 7.34 37.79
CA VAL A 2 15.88 8.22 37.21
C VAL A 2 15.01 7.50 36.16
N SER A 3 15.42 6.33 35.66
CA SER A 3 14.71 5.62 34.58
C SER A 3 13.62 4.64 35.04
N GLU A 4 13.57 4.28 36.33
CA GLU A 4 12.58 3.31 36.86
C GLU A 4 11.31 3.99 37.38
N LYS A 5 11.36 5.31 37.61
CA LYS A 5 10.21 6.12 38.06
C LYS A 5 9.31 6.57 36.91
N VAL A 6 9.80 6.64 35.68
CA VAL A 6 9.02 7.11 34.53
C VAL A 6 8.05 6.03 34.02
N HIS A 7 8.44 4.75 34.05
CA HIS A 7 7.53 3.65 33.68
C HIS A 7 6.43 3.39 34.73
N LYS A 8 6.71 3.59 36.03
CA LYS A 8 5.68 3.51 37.08
C LYS A 8 4.68 4.67 37.02
N LEU A 9 5.10 5.84 36.53
CA LEU A 9 4.20 7.00 36.40
C LEU A 9 3.27 6.90 35.17
N GLN A 10 3.70 6.28 34.07
CA GLN A 10 2.81 6.05 32.92
C GLN A 10 1.74 4.97 33.17
N GLN A 11 2.03 3.96 34.00
CA GLN A 11 0.99 2.99 34.41
C GLN A 11 0.02 3.57 35.45
N LEU A 12 0.48 4.48 36.33
CA LEU A 12 -0.40 5.16 37.29
C LEU A 12 -1.32 6.20 36.64
N ALA A 13 -0.89 6.84 35.54
CA ALA A 13 -1.74 7.79 34.80
C ALA A 13 -2.89 7.09 34.05
N PHE A 14 -2.66 5.85 33.56
CA PHE A 14 -3.70 5.05 32.93
C PHE A 14 -4.71 4.49 33.95
N PHE A 15 -4.25 4.13 35.15
CA PHE A 15 -5.13 3.65 36.22
C PHE A 15 -6.03 4.75 36.80
N LYS A 16 -5.58 6.01 36.81
CA LYS A 16 -6.36 7.16 37.32
C LYS A 16 -7.40 7.72 36.33
N LEU A 17 -7.31 7.36 35.04
CA LEU A 17 -8.29 7.73 34.01
C LEU A 17 -9.46 6.73 33.94
N VAL A 18 -9.27 5.52 34.50
CA VAL A 18 -10.29 4.45 34.55
C VAL A 18 -11.03 4.40 35.89
N PHE A 19 -10.46 4.96 36.97
CA PHE A 19 -11.09 4.99 38.29
C PHE A 19 -11.19 6.44 38.82
N PRO A 20 -12.38 7.07 38.80
CA PRO A 20 -12.55 8.37 39.43
C PRO A 20 -12.41 8.23 40.94
N SER A 21 -11.53 9.06 41.51
CA SER A 21 -11.29 9.19 42.95
C SER A 21 -12.62 9.45 43.68
N TYR A 22 -13.01 8.53 44.57
CA TYR A 22 -14.21 8.65 45.39
C TYR A 22 -13.99 9.73 46.46
N LYS A 23 -14.46 10.94 46.19
CA LYS A 23 -14.63 11.96 47.23
C LYS A 23 -15.97 11.66 47.91
N GLU A 24 -15.91 11.41 49.20
CA GLU A 24 -17.06 11.03 50.02
C GLU A 24 -17.99 12.24 50.19
N SER A 25 -19.03 12.33 49.35
CA SER A 25 -20.15 13.26 49.50
C SER A 25 -21.43 12.46 49.47
N SER A 26 -22.27 12.64 50.49
CA SER A 26 -23.50 11.88 50.75
C SER A 26 -24.52 12.02 49.60
N GLU A 27 -24.46 11.13 48.63
CA GLU A 27 -25.50 10.99 47.59
C GLU A 27 -26.20 9.63 47.70
N ASN A 28 -27.53 9.66 47.60
CA ASN A 28 -28.45 8.55 47.78
C ASN A 28 -28.06 7.33 46.93
N MET A 29 -28.15 6.14 47.52
CA MET A 29 -27.72 4.85 46.97
C MET A 29 -28.23 4.57 45.55
N THR A 30 -29.41 5.07 45.19
CA THR A 30 -30.03 4.97 43.85
C THR A 30 -29.25 5.70 42.75
N SER A 31 -28.63 6.84 43.05
CA SER A 31 -27.83 7.61 42.08
C SER A 31 -26.52 6.92 41.72
N ARG A 32 -25.94 6.15 42.65
CA ARG A 32 -24.70 5.39 42.46
C ARG A 32 -24.94 4.22 41.50
N PHE A 33 -26.03 3.48 41.68
CA PHE A 33 -26.40 2.39 40.76
C PHE A 33 -26.72 2.89 39.35
N TYR A 34 -27.38 4.04 39.22
CA TYR A 34 -27.63 4.66 37.91
C TYR A 34 -26.33 5.08 37.22
N LYS A 35 -25.41 5.75 37.93
CA LYS A 35 -24.09 6.13 37.40
C LYS A 35 -23.28 4.91 36.95
N PHE A 36 -23.25 3.83 37.74
CA PHE A 36 -22.58 2.57 37.37
C PHE A 36 -23.23 1.90 36.15
N GLY A 37 -24.57 1.84 36.11
CA GLY A 37 -25.31 1.28 34.98
C GLY A 37 -25.05 2.04 33.68
N VAL A 38 -25.04 3.37 33.73
CA VAL A 38 -24.78 4.22 32.56
C VAL A 38 -23.33 4.06 32.05
N THR A 39 -22.33 3.98 32.93
CA THR A 39 -20.93 3.73 32.53
C THR A 39 -20.69 2.32 31.97
N ALA A 40 -21.36 1.31 32.52
CA ALA A 40 -21.23 -0.06 32.02
C ALA A 40 -21.87 -0.19 30.63
N LEU A 41 -23.04 0.42 30.41
CA LEU A 41 -23.72 0.43 29.12
C LEU A 41 -22.91 1.17 28.05
N SER A 42 -22.33 2.34 28.37
CA SER A 42 -21.53 3.09 27.40
C SER A 42 -20.24 2.34 27.01
N ALA A 43 -19.60 1.67 27.97
CA ALA A 43 -18.43 0.81 27.70
C ALA A 43 -18.79 -0.39 26.81
N CYS A 44 -19.92 -1.07 27.07
CA CYS A 44 -20.38 -2.18 26.25
C CYS A 44 -20.74 -1.75 24.82
N ILE A 45 -21.46 -0.64 24.66
CA ILE A 45 -21.83 -0.09 23.35
C ILE A 45 -20.57 0.31 22.58
N GLY A 46 -19.61 0.99 23.22
CA GLY A 46 -18.33 1.35 22.60
C GLY A 46 -17.51 0.13 22.17
N SER A 47 -17.49 -0.92 22.98
CA SER A 47 -16.80 -2.18 22.67
C SER A 47 -17.43 -2.91 21.49
N ILE A 48 -18.76 -2.97 21.43
CA ILE A 48 -19.51 -3.61 20.35
C ILE A 48 -19.35 -2.82 19.06
N ALA A 49 -19.45 -1.49 19.11
CA ALA A 49 -19.26 -0.63 17.96
C ALA A 49 -17.81 -0.72 17.43
N ALA A 50 -16.80 -0.71 18.30
CA ALA A 50 -15.41 -0.90 17.91
C ALA A 50 -15.19 -2.28 17.29
N THR A 51 -15.76 -3.32 17.88
CA THR A 51 -15.69 -4.69 17.34
C THR A 51 -16.34 -4.72 15.97
N TRP A 52 -17.55 -4.18 15.79
CA TRP A 52 -18.27 -4.14 14.52
C TRP A 52 -17.48 -3.37 13.45
N VAL A 53 -16.95 -2.18 13.76
CA VAL A 53 -16.09 -1.41 12.83
C VAL A 53 -14.80 -2.15 12.47
N CYS A 54 -14.24 -2.92 13.42
CA CYS A 54 -13.02 -3.70 13.19
C CYS A 54 -13.27 -5.03 12.46
N THR A 55 -14.44 -5.66 12.65
CA THR A 55 -14.78 -6.99 12.09
C THR A 55 -15.59 -6.93 10.81
N ASP A 56 -16.30 -5.83 10.53
CA ASP A 56 -17.10 -5.67 9.30
C ASP A 56 -16.23 -5.35 8.06
N ARG A 57 -14.90 -5.31 8.23
CA ARG A 57 -14.00 -5.43 7.09
C ARG A 57 -13.94 -6.88 6.67
N ASN A 58 -14.94 -7.29 5.90
CA ASN A 58 -14.94 -8.41 4.95
C ASN A 58 -13.57 -9.10 4.83
N THR A 59 -13.23 -9.97 5.80
CA THR A 59 -12.08 -10.87 5.69
C THR A 59 -12.52 -11.98 4.78
N SER A 60 -12.77 -11.65 3.51
CA SER A 60 -12.72 -12.61 2.44
C SER A 60 -11.29 -13.13 2.47
N ALA A 61 -11.11 -14.33 3.04
CA ALA A 61 -9.88 -15.06 2.86
C ALA A 61 -9.68 -15.12 1.35
N TYR A 62 -8.72 -14.36 0.82
CA TYR A 62 -8.35 -14.42 -0.57
C TYR A 62 -7.88 -15.85 -0.82
N VAL A 63 -8.80 -16.71 -1.22
CA VAL A 63 -8.47 -18.04 -1.74
C VAL A 63 -7.68 -17.75 -2.99
N VAL A 64 -6.38 -18.04 -2.94
CA VAL A 64 -5.48 -17.84 -4.06
C VAL A 64 -5.85 -18.89 -5.10
N HIS A 65 -6.81 -18.54 -5.96
CA HIS A 65 -7.10 -19.32 -7.15
C HIS A 65 -5.93 -19.11 -8.11
N ASN A 66 -5.01 -20.06 -8.13
CA ASN A 66 -3.88 -20.06 -9.05
C ASN A 66 -4.30 -20.58 -10.43
N GLU A 67 -5.54 -20.30 -10.84
CA GLU A 67 -6.07 -20.73 -12.11
C GLU A 67 -5.43 -19.87 -13.21
N ILE A 68 -4.83 -20.55 -14.19
CA ILE A 68 -4.29 -19.90 -15.38
C ILE A 68 -5.50 -19.43 -16.21
N VAL A 69 -5.98 -18.21 -15.92
CA VAL A 69 -7.01 -17.56 -16.74
C VAL A 69 -6.41 -17.34 -18.12
N ARG A 70 -6.85 -18.14 -19.09
CA ARG A 70 -6.42 -17.98 -20.49
C ARG A 70 -6.89 -16.61 -20.97
N PRO A 71 -6.01 -15.77 -21.52
CA PRO A 71 -6.43 -14.47 -22.00
C PRO A 71 -7.47 -14.66 -23.11
N PRO A 72 -8.55 -13.85 -23.13
CA PRO A 72 -9.53 -13.93 -24.19
C PRO A 72 -8.83 -13.72 -25.55
N LYS A 73 -9.17 -14.55 -26.54
CA LYS A 73 -8.64 -14.40 -27.91
C LYS A 73 -8.95 -13.00 -28.40
N ARG A 74 -7.92 -12.26 -28.84
CA ARG A 74 -8.07 -10.91 -29.42
C ARG A 74 -9.04 -10.96 -30.59
N LYS A 75 -10.16 -10.23 -30.49
CA LYS A 75 -11.18 -10.15 -31.56
C LYS A 75 -10.83 -9.13 -32.66
N ARG A 76 -9.93 -8.16 -32.38
CA ARG A 76 -9.55 -7.11 -33.34
C ARG A 76 -8.15 -7.38 -33.90
N THR A 77 -8.03 -7.23 -35.22
CA THR A 77 -6.75 -7.10 -35.91
C THR A 77 -6.19 -5.71 -35.63
N LEU A 78 -4.91 -5.64 -35.24
CA LEU A 78 -4.24 -4.36 -35.03
C LEU A 78 -3.85 -3.78 -36.40
N PRO A 79 -4.04 -2.47 -36.63
CA PRO A 79 -3.58 -1.85 -37.87
C PRO A 79 -2.06 -2.01 -37.97
N PRO A 80 -1.50 -2.34 -39.14
CA PRO A 80 -0.07 -2.46 -39.31
C PRO A 80 0.60 -1.08 -39.17
N ARG A 81 1.88 -1.07 -38.77
CA ARG A 81 2.65 0.16 -38.53
C ARG A 81 2.56 1.18 -39.69
N PRO A 82 2.62 0.79 -40.99
CA PRO A 82 2.52 1.74 -42.09
C PRO A 82 1.19 2.51 -42.10
N ASP A 83 0.08 1.86 -41.74
CA ASP A 83 -1.23 2.50 -41.72
C ASP A 83 -1.34 3.47 -40.54
N GLN A 84 -0.78 3.11 -39.39
CA GLN A 84 -0.68 4.01 -38.23
C GLN A 84 0.16 5.27 -38.56
N MET A 85 1.26 5.11 -39.30
CA MET A 85 2.08 6.24 -39.75
C MET A 85 1.31 7.17 -40.70
N LYS A 86 0.53 6.62 -41.63
CA LYS A 86 -0.33 7.41 -42.51
C LYS A 86 -1.39 8.19 -41.72
N SER A 87 -2.01 7.57 -40.71
CA SER A 87 -2.95 8.27 -39.82
C SER A 87 -2.29 9.45 -39.11
N LEU A 88 -1.08 9.28 -38.59
CA LEU A 88 -0.33 10.38 -37.94
C LEU A 88 0.08 11.49 -38.92
N GLN A 89 0.32 11.16 -40.18
CA GLN A 89 0.70 12.10 -41.24
C GLN A 89 -0.49 12.73 -41.99
N SER A 90 -1.73 12.38 -41.61
CA SER A 90 -2.95 12.86 -42.26
C SER A 90 -3.15 14.38 -42.21
N GLY A 91 -2.38 15.09 -41.37
CA GLY A 91 -2.48 16.54 -41.19
C GLY A 91 -3.59 16.95 -40.22
N GLU A 92 -4.28 15.98 -39.60
CA GLU A 92 -5.28 16.28 -38.59
C GLU A 92 -4.62 16.63 -37.24
N GLU A 93 -5.22 17.57 -36.51
CA GLU A 93 -4.75 17.93 -35.17
C GLU A 93 -5.09 16.84 -34.14
N TYR A 94 -4.23 16.72 -33.13
CA TYR A 94 -4.40 15.83 -31.98
C TYR A 94 -4.50 16.69 -30.72
N ASP A 95 -5.39 16.31 -29.80
CA ASP A 95 -5.57 17.01 -28.53
C ASP A 95 -4.40 16.73 -27.57
N VAL A 96 -3.88 15.50 -27.60
CA VAL A 96 -2.82 15.04 -26.71
C VAL A 96 -1.78 14.24 -27.48
N LEU A 97 -0.51 14.63 -27.35
CA LEU A 97 0.64 13.84 -27.81
C LEU A 97 1.40 13.28 -26.62
N ILE A 98 1.54 11.96 -26.59
CA ILE A 98 2.24 11.21 -25.55
C ILE A 98 3.56 10.70 -26.11
N ILE A 99 4.66 11.02 -25.43
CA ILE A 99 6.00 10.59 -25.80
C ILE A 99 6.45 9.51 -24.81
N GLY A 100 6.63 8.30 -25.30
CA GLY A 100 7.02 7.12 -24.54
C GLY A 100 5.88 6.13 -24.31
N GLY A 101 5.99 4.95 -24.88
CA GLY A 101 5.13 3.77 -24.74
C GLY A 101 5.52 2.86 -23.57
N GLY A 102 6.04 3.41 -22.48
CA GLY A 102 6.19 2.70 -21.20
C GLY A 102 4.86 2.54 -20.46
N ALA A 103 4.89 1.92 -19.26
CA ALA A 103 3.69 1.71 -18.44
C ALA A 103 2.93 3.03 -18.16
N THR A 104 3.65 4.10 -17.83
CA THR A 104 3.08 5.43 -17.58
C THR A 104 2.42 5.99 -18.83
N GLY A 105 3.12 6.04 -19.96
CA GLY A 105 2.58 6.62 -21.19
C GLY A 105 1.41 5.80 -21.77
N ALA A 106 1.45 4.48 -21.66
CA ALA A 106 0.31 3.63 -22.01
C ALA A 106 -0.91 3.90 -21.12
N GLY A 107 -0.71 4.09 -19.81
CA GLY A 107 -1.78 4.47 -18.88
C GLY A 107 -2.38 5.84 -19.20
N CYS A 108 -1.53 6.84 -19.47
CA CYS A 108 -1.97 8.17 -19.90
C CYS A 108 -2.73 8.11 -21.23
N ALA A 109 -2.28 7.30 -22.19
CA ALA A 109 -2.96 7.14 -23.47
C ALA A 109 -4.34 6.52 -23.30
N LEU A 110 -4.45 5.50 -22.44
CA LEU A 110 -5.72 4.89 -22.11
C LEU A 110 -6.68 5.91 -21.46
N ASP A 111 -6.22 6.66 -20.47
CA ASP A 111 -7.03 7.69 -19.79
C ASP A 111 -7.47 8.83 -20.73
N ALA A 112 -6.58 9.29 -21.62
CA ALA A 112 -6.93 10.32 -22.59
C ALA A 112 -7.99 9.83 -23.59
N VAL A 113 -7.83 8.61 -24.12
CA VAL A 113 -8.77 8.02 -25.08
C VAL A 113 -10.12 7.71 -24.43
N THR A 114 -10.16 7.21 -23.18
CA THR A 114 -11.43 6.94 -22.49
C THR A 114 -12.22 8.22 -22.19
N ARG A 115 -11.54 9.37 -22.10
CA ARG A 115 -12.16 10.70 -22.00
C ARG A 115 -12.60 11.28 -23.35
N GLY A 116 -12.36 10.57 -24.46
CA GLY A 116 -12.74 10.99 -25.81
C GLY A 116 -11.75 11.94 -26.48
N LEU A 117 -10.55 12.12 -25.93
CA LEU A 117 -9.52 12.96 -26.52
C LEU A 117 -8.83 12.26 -27.68
N LYS A 118 -8.61 13.00 -28.77
CA LYS A 118 -7.87 12.51 -29.91
C LYS A 118 -6.37 12.45 -29.57
N THR A 119 -5.91 11.25 -29.28
CA THR A 119 -4.59 11.03 -28.67
C THR A 119 -3.63 10.33 -29.64
N ALA A 120 -2.42 10.84 -29.75
CA ALA A 120 -1.30 10.18 -30.41
C ALA A 120 -0.27 9.72 -29.37
N LEU A 121 0.29 8.52 -29.51
CA LEU A 121 1.41 8.04 -28.71
C LEU A 121 2.53 7.59 -29.63
N VAL A 122 3.75 8.07 -29.34
CA VAL A 122 4.97 7.69 -30.05
C VAL A 122 5.96 7.04 -29.09
N GLU A 123 6.55 5.93 -29.52
CA GLU A 123 7.63 5.23 -28.82
C GLU A 123 8.79 5.05 -29.80
N ALA A 124 10.02 5.24 -29.31
CA ALA A 124 11.22 5.16 -30.13
C ALA A 124 11.57 3.69 -30.43
N ASP A 125 11.42 2.82 -29.43
CA ASP A 125 11.73 1.40 -29.52
C ASP A 125 10.45 0.56 -29.58
N ASP A 126 10.39 -0.55 -28.84
CA ASP A 126 9.19 -1.37 -28.63
C ASP A 126 8.43 -0.92 -27.37
N PHE A 127 7.15 -1.24 -27.30
CA PHE A 127 6.31 -0.94 -26.14
C PHE A 127 6.88 -1.58 -24.87
N ALA A 128 6.89 -0.83 -23.77
CA ALA A 128 7.44 -1.23 -22.47
C ALA A 128 8.93 -1.65 -22.48
N SER A 129 9.68 -1.39 -23.56
CA SER A 129 11.08 -1.78 -23.72
C SER A 129 12.03 -1.16 -22.70
N GLY A 130 11.68 -0.04 -22.07
CA GLY A 130 12.47 0.67 -21.05
C GLY A 130 12.44 0.05 -19.64
N THR A 131 12.26 0.87 -18.60
CA THR A 131 12.20 0.42 -17.20
C THR A 131 11.00 -0.47 -16.91
N SER A 132 9.90 -0.30 -17.64
CA SER A 132 8.65 -1.03 -17.45
C SER A 132 8.79 -2.55 -17.61
N SER A 133 9.70 -3.03 -18.48
CA SER A 133 10.00 -4.47 -18.63
C SER A 133 11.06 -5.00 -17.64
N ARG A 134 11.86 -4.11 -17.05
CA ARG A 134 13.01 -4.44 -16.17
C ARG A 134 12.70 -4.37 -14.67
N SER A 135 11.42 -4.45 -14.30
CA SER A 135 11.01 -4.49 -12.90
C SER A 135 11.15 -5.91 -12.30
N THR A 136 11.00 -6.00 -10.97
CA THR A 136 10.84 -7.28 -10.25
C THR A 136 9.54 -8.00 -10.60
N LYS A 137 8.64 -7.37 -11.37
CA LYS A 137 7.30 -7.86 -11.72
C LYS A 137 6.43 -8.13 -10.49
N LEU A 138 6.67 -7.36 -9.42
CA LEU A 138 5.90 -7.39 -8.19
C LEU A 138 5.29 -6.03 -7.90
N ILE A 139 4.01 -6.03 -7.56
CA ILE A 139 3.32 -4.85 -7.05
C ILE A 139 3.20 -5.01 -5.55
N HIS A 140 3.92 -4.18 -4.81
CA HIS A 140 3.96 -4.22 -3.36
C HIS A 140 3.55 -2.87 -2.77
N GLY A 141 2.82 -2.90 -1.65
CA GLY A 141 2.43 -1.69 -0.92
C GLY A 141 3.58 -0.99 -0.17
N GLY A 142 4.81 -1.52 -0.25
CA GLY A 142 5.96 -0.86 0.35
C GLY A 142 6.05 -1.04 1.87
N VAL A 143 6.00 -2.29 2.35
CA VAL A 143 6.08 -2.65 3.78
C VAL A 143 7.26 -1.98 4.51
N ARG A 144 8.39 -1.76 3.81
CA ARG A 144 9.55 -1.03 4.33
C ARG A 144 9.24 0.43 4.68
N TYR A 145 8.43 1.09 3.86
CA TYR A 145 8.03 2.48 4.07
C TYR A 145 7.02 2.60 5.21
N LEU A 146 6.17 1.59 5.40
CA LEU A 146 5.23 1.53 6.53
C LEU A 146 5.96 1.55 7.88
N GLN A 147 7.08 0.82 8.01
CA GLN A 147 7.90 0.87 9.22
C GLN A 147 8.39 2.30 9.51
N LYS A 148 8.88 3.01 8.48
CA LYS A 148 9.34 4.39 8.63
C LYS A 148 8.20 5.34 8.96
N ALA A 149 7.03 5.17 8.34
CA ALA A 149 5.84 5.97 8.61
C ALA A 149 5.39 5.85 10.07
N ILE A 150 5.38 4.63 10.61
CA ILE A 150 4.96 4.37 11.99
C ILE A 150 6.00 4.89 12.99
N LEU A 151 7.28 4.56 12.81
CA LEU A 151 8.34 4.93 13.75
C LEU A 151 8.69 6.42 13.70
N GLY A 152 8.58 7.04 12.53
CA GLY A 152 8.90 8.44 12.29
C GLY A 152 7.69 9.38 12.28
N LEU A 153 6.47 8.86 12.49
CA LEU A 153 5.20 9.60 12.37
C LEU A 153 5.10 10.41 11.06
N ASP A 154 5.57 9.82 9.97
CA ASP A 154 5.60 10.45 8.65
C ASP A 154 4.30 10.14 7.89
N PHE A 155 3.41 11.13 7.85
CA PHE A 155 2.10 11.02 7.23
C PHE A 155 2.15 10.86 5.71
N GLU A 156 3.14 11.44 5.03
CA GLU A 156 3.27 11.29 3.57
C GLU A 156 3.65 9.86 3.19
N GLN A 157 4.56 9.25 3.95
CA GLN A 157 4.91 7.84 3.77
C GLN A 157 3.72 6.93 4.05
N TYR A 158 2.91 7.24 5.07
CA TYR A 158 1.68 6.51 5.34
C TYR A 158 0.68 6.62 4.17
N ARG A 159 0.47 7.83 3.64
CA ARG A 159 -0.43 8.08 2.51
C ARG A 159 0.02 7.31 1.26
N MET A 160 1.30 7.35 0.93
CA MET A 160 1.87 6.61 -0.19
C MET A 160 1.65 5.09 -0.07
N VAL A 161 1.86 4.52 1.12
CA VAL A 161 1.61 3.08 1.36
C VAL A 161 0.12 2.75 1.18
N LYS A 162 -0.76 3.61 1.68
CA LYS A 162 -2.22 3.44 1.54
C LYS A 162 -2.65 3.48 0.06
N GLU A 163 -2.19 4.46 -0.70
CA GLU A 163 -2.48 4.59 -2.13
C GLU A 163 -1.95 3.38 -2.91
N ALA A 164 -0.71 2.96 -2.66
CA ALA A 164 -0.14 1.79 -3.32
C ALA A 164 -0.93 0.49 -3.05
N LEU A 165 -1.47 0.32 -1.83
CA LEU A 165 -2.33 -0.82 -1.51
C LEU A 165 -3.70 -0.73 -2.19
N GLN A 166 -4.27 0.46 -2.31
CA GLN A 166 -5.53 0.68 -3.04
C GLN A 166 -5.37 0.39 -4.53
N GLU A 167 -4.32 0.92 -5.17
CA GLU A 167 -4.02 0.65 -6.59
C GLU A 167 -3.78 -0.84 -6.86
N ARG A 168 -3.12 -1.55 -5.92
CA ARG A 168 -2.97 -3.00 -6.04
C ARG A 168 -4.32 -3.72 -6.06
N ALA A 169 -5.27 -3.32 -5.22
CA ALA A 169 -6.61 -3.91 -5.21
C ALA A 169 -7.33 -3.64 -6.54
N SER A 170 -7.30 -2.40 -7.03
CA SER A 170 -7.86 -2.02 -8.33
C SER A 170 -7.22 -2.77 -9.50
N MET A 171 -5.93 -3.07 -9.44
CA MET A 171 -5.25 -3.82 -10.51
C MET A 171 -5.63 -5.31 -10.53
N LEU A 172 -5.85 -5.91 -9.36
CA LEU A 172 -6.35 -7.29 -9.26
C LEU A 172 -7.76 -7.42 -9.87
N GLU A 173 -8.59 -6.39 -9.72
CA GLU A 173 -9.94 -6.35 -10.28
C GLU A 173 -9.94 -6.07 -11.80
N SER A 174 -9.16 -5.09 -12.25
CA SER A 174 -9.15 -4.66 -13.66
C SER A 174 -8.38 -5.60 -14.60
N ALA A 175 -7.33 -6.27 -14.11
CA ALA A 175 -6.46 -7.13 -14.92
C ALA A 175 -6.16 -8.49 -14.26
N PRO A 176 -7.19 -9.31 -13.96
CA PRO A 176 -7.03 -10.59 -13.25
C PRO A 176 -6.22 -11.63 -14.05
N HIS A 177 -6.10 -11.46 -15.37
CA HIS A 177 -5.29 -12.30 -16.24
C HIS A 177 -3.80 -11.92 -16.26
N LEU A 178 -3.42 -10.76 -15.70
CA LEU A 178 -2.04 -10.30 -15.60
C LEU A 178 -1.56 -10.26 -14.14
N ALA A 179 -2.43 -9.91 -13.20
CA ALA A 179 -2.12 -9.74 -11.79
C ALA A 179 -2.79 -10.82 -10.94
N HIS A 180 -2.01 -11.47 -10.07
CA HIS A 180 -2.52 -12.45 -9.11
C HIS A 180 -1.88 -12.25 -7.73
N PRO A 181 -2.58 -12.64 -6.64
CA PRO A 181 -2.00 -12.57 -5.30
C PRO A 181 -0.80 -13.52 -5.17
N LEU A 182 0.35 -12.98 -4.77
CA LEU A 182 1.54 -13.75 -4.45
C LEU A 182 1.86 -13.65 -2.96
N PRO A 183 1.72 -14.74 -2.18
CA PRO A 183 2.17 -14.79 -0.78
C PRO A 183 3.70 -14.68 -0.70
N ILE A 184 4.21 -13.82 0.18
CA ILE A 184 5.65 -13.63 0.42
C ILE A 184 5.98 -14.04 1.86
N MET A 185 6.97 -14.90 2.03
CA MET A 185 7.51 -15.28 3.33
C MET A 185 8.64 -14.32 3.72
N LEU A 186 8.54 -13.72 4.91
CA LEU A 186 9.57 -12.82 5.46
C LEU A 186 10.26 -13.48 6.66
N PRO A 187 11.53 -13.91 6.54
CA PRO A 187 12.24 -14.46 7.68
C PRO A 187 12.57 -13.35 8.69
N VAL A 188 12.31 -13.61 9.97
CA VAL A 188 12.64 -12.71 11.09
C VAL A 188 13.84 -13.28 11.82
N TYR A 189 14.94 -12.53 11.83
CA TYR A 189 16.16 -12.91 12.55
C TYR A 189 16.24 -12.15 13.87
N HIS A 190 16.42 -12.87 14.98
CA HIS A 190 16.83 -12.26 16.24
C HIS A 190 18.34 -12.00 16.19
N LEU A 191 18.74 -10.74 16.02
CA LEU A 191 20.14 -10.36 16.24
C LEU A 191 20.41 -10.40 17.75
N PRO A 192 21.49 -11.06 18.22
CA PRO A 192 21.86 -11.03 19.62
C PRO A 192 22.16 -9.59 20.03
N ALA A 193 21.59 -9.18 21.17
CA ALA A 193 21.77 -7.86 21.76
C ALA A 193 23.21 -7.69 22.30
N HIS A 194 24.19 -7.52 21.41
CA HIS A 194 25.51 -7.05 21.79
C HIS A 194 25.79 -5.71 21.10
N ASN A 195 25.83 -4.67 21.94
CA ASN A 195 26.35 -3.33 21.70
C ASN A 195 25.46 -2.37 20.88
N PHE A 196 24.30 -2.01 21.45
CA PHE A 196 23.66 -0.72 21.17
C PHE A 196 24.47 0.41 21.82
N SER A 197 25.52 0.88 21.13
CA SER A 197 26.01 2.24 21.31
C SER A 197 25.44 3.08 20.18
N THR A 198 24.70 4.12 20.56
CA THR A 198 24.01 5.07 19.70
C THR A 198 24.99 5.83 18.81
N SER A 199 25.32 5.28 17.65
CA SER A 199 25.91 6.05 16.54
C SER A 199 25.85 5.25 15.25
N ALA A 200 25.03 5.74 14.31
CA ALA A 200 25.00 5.38 12.89
C ALA A 200 24.53 3.96 12.53
N PHE A 201 23.21 3.74 12.55
CA PHE A 201 22.58 2.72 11.68
C PHE A 201 22.56 3.23 10.23
N LYS A 202 23.75 3.32 9.62
CA LYS A 202 23.90 3.59 8.19
C LYS A 202 23.71 2.27 7.47
N LEU A 203 22.48 2.02 7.02
CA LEU A 203 22.14 0.89 6.15
C LEU A 203 22.80 1.12 4.77
N THR A 204 24.11 0.91 4.72
CA THR A 204 24.86 0.89 3.46
C THR A 204 24.51 -0.43 2.81
N PHE A 205 23.65 -0.40 1.79
CA PHE A 205 23.57 -1.47 0.80
C PHE A 205 24.96 -1.55 0.14
N LYS A 206 25.83 -2.41 0.68
CA LYS A 206 27.05 -2.80 -0.01
C LYS A 206 26.58 -3.70 -1.13
N GLY A 207 26.38 -3.08 -2.30
CA GLY A 207 26.00 -3.76 -3.53
C GLY A 207 26.93 -4.93 -3.75
N TRP A 208 26.37 -6.13 -3.75
CA TRP A 208 27.07 -7.28 -4.28
C TRP A 208 27.04 -7.11 -5.79
N SER A 209 28.19 -6.70 -6.32
CA SER A 209 28.47 -6.68 -7.75
C SER A 209 28.37 -8.11 -8.25
N VAL A 210 27.33 -8.42 -9.03
CA VAL A 210 27.31 -9.61 -9.85
C VAL A 210 28.39 -9.41 -10.92
N HIS A 211 29.49 -10.13 -10.73
CA HIS A 211 30.59 -10.24 -11.68
C HIS A 211 30.06 -10.90 -12.96
N ASN A 212 29.62 -10.09 -13.93
CA ASN A 212 29.27 -10.57 -15.25
C ASN A 212 30.55 -10.77 -16.08
N LYS A 213 31.22 -11.91 -15.89
CA LYS A 213 32.13 -12.48 -16.88
C LYS A 213 31.31 -13.25 -17.90
N ASN A 214 30.84 -12.56 -18.93
CA ASN A 214 30.99 -12.99 -20.33
C ASN A 214 30.30 -12.00 -21.28
N ARG A 215 31.11 -11.08 -21.82
CA ARG A 215 31.01 -10.73 -23.24
C ARG A 215 31.89 -11.72 -24.01
N ARG A 216 31.32 -12.43 -24.97
CA ARG A 216 31.85 -12.66 -26.33
C ARG A 216 30.91 -13.61 -27.09
N GLY A 217 30.52 -13.21 -28.29
CA GLY A 217 29.59 -13.89 -29.20
C GLY A 217 28.66 -12.88 -29.83
#